data_AF-B8KML6-F1
#
_entry.id   AF-B8KML6-F1
#
_cell.length_a   1.000
_cell.length_b   1.000
_cell.length_c   1.000
_cell.angle_alpha   90.00
_cell.angle_beta   90.00
_cell.angle_gamma   90.00
#
_symmetry.space_group_name_H-M   'P 1'
#
loop_
_entity.id
_entity.type
_entity.pdbx_description
1 polymer ?
#
loop_
_entity_poly.entity_id
_entity_poly.type
_entity_poly.pdbx_seq_one_letter_code
_entity_poly.pdbx_strand_id
1 'polypeptide(L)'
;MTDWELHDFAVQVVKSQLSEEGKNVFSTQSSRKIDPSIWYEHEGDTYWVIVREARYPNNQPAMPPHVADIANELSKIGKAGFFASIVVANHNDSFDPNTKTPGSFLPLYRGHAMSVKYEGLVSIT
;
A
#
# COMPACT_ATOMS: atom_id res chain seq x y z
N MET A 1 -0.89 16.23 4.66
CA MET A 1 -0.63 14.88 5.19
C MET A 1 0.80 14.51 4.81
N THR A 2 1.66 14.25 5.80
CA THR A 2 3.07 13.87 5.65
C THR A 2 3.23 12.52 4.96
N ASP A 3 4.45 12.18 4.55
CA ASP A 3 4.74 10.90 3.88
C ASP A 3 4.48 9.72 4.81
N TRP A 4 4.87 9.85 6.07
CA TRP A 4 4.61 8.84 7.08
C TRP A 4 3.12 8.61 7.31
N GLU A 5 2.32 9.68 7.44
CA GLU A 5 0.86 9.55 7.58
C GLU A 5 0.20 8.91 6.36
N LEU A 6 0.66 9.26 5.15
CA LEU A 6 0.16 8.66 3.92
C LEU A 6 0.48 7.15 3.87
N HIS A 7 1.69 6.77 4.27
CA HIS A 7 2.10 5.38 4.30
C HIS A 7 1.32 4.59 5.35
N ASP A 8 1.17 5.13 6.56
CA ASP A 8 0.35 4.51 7.61
C ASP A 8 -1.10 4.32 7.15
N PHE A 9 -1.68 5.33 6.51
CA PHE A 9 -3.02 5.24 5.90
C PHE A 9 -3.08 4.15 4.82
N ALA A 10 -2.09 4.06 3.93
CA ALA A 10 -2.05 3.03 2.89
C ALA A 10 -1.96 1.61 3.48
N VAL A 11 -1.17 1.42 4.55
CA VAL A 11 -1.10 0.16 5.30
C VAL A 11 -2.46 -0.18 5.92
N GLN A 12 -3.18 0.81 6.48
CA GLN A 12 -4.52 0.61 7.02
C GLN A 12 -5.55 0.20 5.96
N VAL A 13 -5.48 0.76 4.74
CA VAL A 13 -6.35 0.35 3.61
C VAL A 13 -6.17 -1.14 3.32
N VAL A 14 -4.93 -1.59 3.15
CA VAL A 14 -4.63 -3.00 2.83
C VAL A 14 -4.99 -3.91 4.00
N LYS A 15 -4.68 -3.51 5.24
CA LYS A 15 -5.10 -4.24 6.45
C LYS A 15 -6.61 -4.43 6.52
N SER A 16 -7.38 -3.39 6.21
CA SER A 16 -8.85 -3.43 6.25
C SER A 16 -9.38 -4.43 5.23
N GLN A 17 -8.90 -4.37 3.98
CA GLN A 17 -9.26 -5.34 2.94
C GLN A 17 -8.90 -6.78 3.36
N LEU A 18 -7.69 -7.02 3.85
CA LEU A 18 -7.27 -8.35 4.33
C LEU A 18 -8.18 -8.87 5.45
N SER A 19 -8.59 -7.98 6.37
CA SER A 19 -9.47 -8.34 7.48
C SER A 19 -10.90 -8.64 7.00
N GLU A 20 -11.40 -7.89 6.03
CA GLU A 20 -12.70 -8.16 5.37
C GLU A 20 -12.71 -9.49 4.62
N GLU A 21 -11.57 -9.91 4.08
CA GLU A 21 -11.36 -11.22 3.46
C GLU A 21 -11.21 -12.36 4.50
N GLY A 22 -11.29 -12.06 5.80
CA GLY A 22 -11.15 -13.04 6.88
C GLY A 22 -9.71 -13.48 7.16
N LYS A 23 -8.70 -12.74 6.67
CA LYS A 23 -7.29 -13.01 6.94
C LYS A 23 -6.88 -12.40 8.28
N ASN A 24 -6.00 -13.09 9.00
CA ASN A 24 -5.55 -12.65 10.32
C ASN A 24 -4.29 -11.78 10.20
N VAL A 25 -4.45 -10.46 10.18
CA VAL A 25 -3.32 -9.52 10.18
C VAL A 25 -2.74 -9.38 11.59
N PHE A 26 -1.56 -9.96 11.83
CA PHE A 26 -0.94 -9.98 13.16
C PHE A 26 0.21 -8.97 13.34
N SER A 27 0.76 -8.40 12.26
CA SER A 27 1.80 -7.37 12.35
C SER A 27 1.71 -6.36 11.21
N THR A 28 1.95 -5.09 11.53
CA THR A 28 2.00 -3.98 10.57
C THR A 28 3.18 -3.06 10.87
N GLN A 29 3.77 -2.50 9.82
CA GLN A 29 4.90 -1.58 9.89
C GLN A 29 4.57 -0.30 9.13
N SER A 30 4.54 0.83 9.84
CA SER A 30 4.20 2.16 9.31
C SER A 30 5.40 2.93 8.75
N SER A 31 6.58 2.32 8.71
CA SER A 31 7.77 2.90 8.10
C SER A 31 8.03 2.31 6.71
N ARG A 32 8.01 3.16 5.68
CA ARG A 32 8.39 2.79 4.30
C ARG A 32 9.83 2.27 4.17
N LYS A 33 10.68 2.46 5.18
CA LYS A 33 12.09 2.01 5.20
C LYS A 33 12.26 0.55 5.63
N ILE A 34 11.19 -0.10 6.11
CA ILE A 34 11.24 -1.44 6.67
C ILE A 34 10.22 -2.28 5.92
N ASP A 35 10.69 -3.32 5.26
CA ASP A 35 9.85 -4.32 4.59
C ASP A 35 9.88 -5.65 5.37
N PRO A 36 8.78 -6.41 5.35
CA PRO A 36 7.50 -6.09 4.72
C PRO A 36 6.64 -5.15 5.59
N SER A 37 5.64 -4.52 4.97
CA SER A 37 4.73 -3.58 5.65
C SER A 37 3.63 -4.28 6.45
N ILE A 38 3.23 -5.49 6.04
CA ILE A 38 2.17 -6.27 6.70
C ILE A 38 2.58 -7.75 6.75
N TRP A 39 2.29 -8.39 7.87
CA TRP A 39 2.23 -9.84 8.00
C TRP A 39 0.81 -10.30 8.33
N TYR A 40 0.38 -11.36 7.68
CA TYR A 40 -0.91 -11.98 7.95
C TYR A 40 -0.84 -13.50 7.85
N GLU A 41 -1.77 -14.16 8.51
CA GLU A 41 -1.95 -15.60 8.44
C GLU A 41 -3.23 -15.94 7.67
N HIS A 42 -3.17 -16.99 6.87
CA HIS A 42 -4.33 -17.57 6.18
C HIS A 42 -4.12 -19.07 6.02
N GLU A 43 -5.13 -19.86 6.42
CA GLU A 43 -5.10 -21.34 6.33
C GLU A 43 -3.86 -21.99 7.00
N GLY A 44 -3.34 -21.37 8.08
CA GLY A 44 -2.17 -21.87 8.81
C GLY A 44 -0.81 -21.47 8.21
N ASP A 45 -0.81 -20.77 7.07
CA ASP A 45 0.39 -20.24 6.43
C ASP A 45 0.56 -18.75 6.68
N THR A 46 1.82 -18.33 6.80
CA THR A 46 2.20 -16.92 6.98
C THR A 46 2.51 -16.28 5.63
N TYR A 47 1.99 -15.08 5.42
CA TYR A 47 2.17 -14.29 4.21
C TYR A 47 2.61 -12.87 4.56
N TRP A 48 3.22 -12.18 3.61
CA TRP A 48 3.68 -10.82 3.80
C TRP A 48 3.30 -9.91 2.63
N VAL A 49 3.13 -8.63 2.91
CA VAL A 49 2.79 -7.61 1.91
C VAL A 49 3.74 -6.42 2.03
N ILE A 50 4.32 -6.01 0.90
CA ILE A 50 5.00 -4.73 0.75
C ILE A 50 3.97 -3.71 0.25
N VAL A 51 3.74 -2.67 1.03
CA VAL A 51 2.84 -1.57 0.66
C VAL A 51 3.66 -0.40 0.15
N ARG A 52 3.28 0.14 -1.01
CA ARG A 52 3.83 1.39 -1.53
C ARG A 52 2.72 2.32 -2.00
N GLU A 53 2.91 3.58 -1.68
CA GLU A 53 1.93 4.62 -1.80
C GLU A 53 2.40 5.81 -2.65
N ALA A 54 1.46 6.49 -3.29
CA ALA A 54 1.69 7.73 -4.02
C ALA A 54 0.54 8.72 -3.80
N ARG A 55 0.87 10.01 -3.87
CA ARG A 55 -0.14 11.08 -3.93
C ARG A 55 -0.44 11.37 -5.40
N TYR A 56 -1.72 11.45 -5.74
CA TYR A 56 -2.13 11.98 -7.05
C TYR A 56 -1.50 13.37 -7.28
N PRO A 57 -0.98 13.69 -8.47
CA PRO A 57 -1.15 12.99 -9.75
C PRO A 57 -0.18 11.83 -10.02
N ASN A 58 0.72 11.49 -9.08
CA ASN A 58 1.53 10.29 -9.24
C ASN A 58 0.65 9.06 -9.03
N ASN A 59 0.45 8.27 -10.09
CA ASN A 59 -0.49 7.17 -10.15
C ASN A 59 0.16 5.78 -10.13
N GLN A 60 1.49 5.71 -9.99
CA GLN A 60 2.21 4.45 -10.05
C GLN A 60 3.32 4.38 -8.98
N PRO A 61 2.97 4.01 -7.74
CA PRO A 61 3.93 3.60 -6.74
C PRO A 61 4.84 2.48 -7.28
N ALA A 62 6.15 2.73 -7.27
CA ALA A 62 7.13 1.77 -7.72
C ALA A 62 7.37 0.69 -6.65
N MET A 63 7.48 -0.56 -7.11
CA MET A 63 7.97 -1.67 -6.30
C MET A 63 9.42 -1.40 -5.86
N PRO A 64 9.85 -1.84 -4.66
CA PRO A 64 11.23 -1.68 -4.23
C PRO A 64 12.21 -2.34 -5.21
N PRO A 65 13.35 -1.69 -5.54
CA PRO A 65 14.30 -2.24 -6.51
C PRO A 65 14.93 -3.57 -6.07
N HIS A 66 15.00 -3.83 -4.76
CA HIS A 66 15.60 -5.03 -4.17
C HIS A 66 14.54 -6.05 -3.71
N VAL A 67 13.37 -6.07 -4.37
CA VAL A 67 12.26 -6.96 -3.97
C VAL A 67 12.63 -8.44 -4.01
N ALA A 68 13.49 -8.86 -4.94
CA ALA A 68 13.96 -10.23 -5.04
C ALA A 68 14.81 -10.64 -3.83
N ASP A 69 15.66 -9.73 -3.34
CA ASP A 69 16.49 -9.96 -2.15
C ASP A 69 15.61 -10.09 -0.91
N ILE A 70 14.62 -9.19 -0.77
CA ILE A 70 13.61 -9.26 0.31
C ILE A 70 12.86 -10.60 0.26
N ALA A 71 12.39 -11.00 -0.92
CA ALA A 71 11.68 -12.27 -1.07
C ALA A 71 12.54 -13.48 -0.68
N ASN A 72 13.82 -13.48 -1.05
CA ASN A 72 14.76 -14.53 -0.66
C ASN A 72 14.98 -14.57 0.86
N GLU A 73 15.13 -13.41 1.52
CA GLU A 73 15.28 -13.32 2.98
C GLU A 73 14.05 -13.81 3.73
N LEU A 74 12.86 -13.46 3.24
CA LEU A 74 11.57 -13.78 3.87
C LEU A 74 11.06 -15.19 3.54
N SER A 75 11.64 -15.89 2.56
CA SER A 75 11.27 -17.26 2.16
C SER A 75 11.34 -18.29 3.29
N LYS A 76 12.14 -18.02 4.32
CA LYS A 76 12.28 -18.87 5.52
C LYS A 76 11.13 -18.71 6.52
N ILE A 77 10.34 -17.63 6.39
CA ILE A 77 9.32 -17.22 7.37
C ILE A 77 7.94 -17.24 6.72
N GLY A 78 7.79 -16.63 5.55
CA GLY A 78 6.53 -16.53 4.84
C GLY A 78 6.47 -17.43 3.62
N LYS A 79 5.30 -18.02 3.37
CA LYS A 79 5.01 -18.88 2.22
C LYS A 79 5.03 -18.12 0.90
N ALA A 80 4.45 -16.91 0.87
CA ALA A 80 4.44 -16.05 -0.31
C ALA A 80 4.37 -14.56 0.06
N GLY A 81 4.89 -13.73 -0.85
CA GLY A 81 4.90 -12.29 -0.75
C GLY A 81 4.03 -11.60 -1.78
N PHE A 82 3.43 -10.49 -1.39
CA PHE A 82 2.59 -9.67 -2.25
C PHE A 82 3.00 -8.19 -2.25
N PHE A 83 2.63 -7.49 -3.30
CA PHE A 83 2.79 -6.06 -3.45
C PHE A 83 1.44 -5.37 -3.51
N ALA A 84 1.27 -4.32 -2.73
CA ALA A 84 0.10 -3.44 -2.77
C ALA A 84 0.51 -2.04 -3.24
N SER A 85 -0.07 -1.61 -4.35
CA SER A 85 0.11 -0.27 -4.92
C SER A 85 -1.10 0.59 -4.60
N ILE A 86 -0.89 1.63 -3.79
CA ILE A 86 -1.95 2.52 -3.30
C ILE A 86 -1.74 3.93 -3.85
N VAL A 87 -2.75 4.50 -4.49
CA VAL A 87 -2.75 5.92 -4.85
C VAL A 87 -3.85 6.62 -4.09
N VAL A 88 -3.51 7.72 -3.44
CA VAL A 88 -4.47 8.52 -2.65
C VAL A 88 -4.62 9.89 -3.31
N ALA A 89 -5.87 10.27 -3.52
CA ALA A 89 -6.27 11.58 -4.01
C ALA A 89 -7.19 12.27 -3.01
N ASN A 90 -7.26 13.59 -3.10
CA ASN A 90 -8.30 14.35 -2.43
C ASN A 90 -9.66 13.89 -2.99
N HIS A 91 -10.69 13.77 -2.16
CA HIS A 91 -12.00 13.32 -2.63
C HIS A 91 -12.61 14.22 -3.71
N ASN A 92 -12.30 15.51 -3.69
CA ASN A 92 -12.78 16.48 -4.67
C ASN A 92 -11.95 16.50 -5.96
N ASP A 93 -10.99 15.59 -6.09
CA ASP A 93 -10.15 15.42 -7.27
C ASP A 93 -10.58 14.14 -7.99
N SER A 94 -11.08 14.30 -9.20
CA SER A 94 -11.31 13.16 -10.08
C SER A 94 -9.94 12.60 -10.41
N PHE A 95 -9.72 11.29 -10.26
CA PHE A 95 -8.55 10.59 -10.80
C PHE A 95 -8.50 10.65 -12.35
N ASP A 96 -8.78 11.80 -12.95
CA ASP A 96 -8.84 12.05 -14.37
C ASP A 96 -7.41 12.01 -14.92
N PRO A 97 -7.10 11.10 -15.84
CA PRO A 97 -5.77 11.00 -16.43
C PRO A 97 -5.38 12.23 -17.25
N ASN A 98 -6.34 13.12 -17.60
CA ASN A 98 -6.14 14.32 -18.38
C ASN A 98 -5.89 15.58 -17.55
N THR A 99 -6.17 15.57 -16.23
CA THR A 99 -5.92 16.69 -15.31
C THR A 99 -4.49 16.67 -14.75
N LYS A 100 -3.48 16.49 -15.62
CA LYS A 100 -2.05 16.55 -15.26
C LYS A 100 -1.48 17.97 -15.28
N THR A 101 -2.30 18.99 -15.09
CA THR A 101 -1.85 20.39 -15.11
C THR A 101 -1.38 20.79 -13.70
N PRO A 102 -0.20 21.41 -13.52
CA PRO A 102 0.17 21.96 -12.22
C PRO A 102 -0.91 22.94 -11.73
N GLY A 103 -1.55 22.64 -10.59
CA GLY A 103 -2.68 23.41 -10.04
C GLY A 103 -4.07 22.78 -10.23
N SER A 104 -4.21 21.69 -10.99
CA SER A 104 -5.49 20.96 -11.12
C SER A 104 -5.72 19.89 -10.06
N PHE A 105 -4.73 19.63 -9.19
CA PHE A 105 -4.84 18.62 -8.14
C PHE A 105 -4.80 19.23 -6.75
N LEU A 106 -5.63 18.69 -5.86
CA LEU A 106 -5.76 19.18 -4.48
C LEU A 106 -4.85 18.37 -3.53
N PRO A 107 -4.15 19.03 -2.60
CA PRO A 107 -3.35 18.33 -1.62
C PRO A 107 -4.22 17.52 -0.62
N LEU A 108 -3.58 16.56 0.05
CA LEU A 108 -4.22 15.72 1.06
C LEU A 108 -4.20 16.39 2.43
N TYR A 109 -5.38 16.59 3.00
CA TYR A 109 -5.56 17.16 4.34
C TYR A 109 -6.09 16.09 5.29
N ARG A 110 -5.54 16.04 6.50
CA ARG A 110 -6.07 15.18 7.57
C ARG A 110 -7.49 15.63 7.90
N GLY A 111 -8.42 14.67 8.04
CA GLY A 111 -9.82 14.95 8.35
C GLY A 111 -10.66 15.38 7.15
N HIS A 112 -10.06 15.55 5.97
CA HIS A 112 -10.78 15.71 4.72
C HIS A 112 -11.02 14.35 4.06
N ALA A 113 -12.13 14.19 3.35
CA ALA A 113 -12.40 12.96 2.62
C ALA A 113 -11.30 12.68 1.58
N MET A 114 -10.94 11.41 1.43
CA MET A 114 -9.92 10.95 0.49
C MET A 114 -10.50 9.86 -0.40
N SER A 115 -10.05 9.83 -1.65
CA SER A 115 -10.35 8.75 -2.58
C SER A 115 -9.10 7.88 -2.74
N VAL A 116 -9.30 6.57 -2.72
CA VAL A 116 -8.21 5.59 -2.81
C VAL A 116 -8.36 4.78 -4.09
N LYS A 117 -7.27 4.68 -4.85
CA LYS A 117 -7.14 3.74 -5.95
C LYS A 117 -6.25 2.59 -5.51
N TYR A 118 -6.83 1.40 -5.45
CA TYR A 118 -6.17 0.16 -5.09
C TYR A 118 -6.83 -0.99 -5.87
N GLU A 119 -6.03 -1.72 -6.65
CA GLU A 119 -6.50 -2.77 -7.56
C GLU A 119 -6.33 -4.19 -6.98
N GLY A 120 -5.92 -4.29 -5.71
CA GLY A 120 -5.65 -5.55 -5.03
C GLY A 120 -4.16 -5.91 -4.96
N LEU A 121 -3.89 -7.12 -4.45
CA LEU A 121 -2.55 -7.63 -4.23
C LEU A 121 -1.96 -8.27 -5.50
N VAL A 122 -0.70 -7.97 -5.77
CA VAL A 122 0.08 -8.57 -6.88
C VAL A 122 1.11 -9.53 -6.30
N SER A 123 1.18 -10.76 -6.80
CA SER A 123 2.19 -11.75 -6.34
C SER A 123 3.61 -11.29 -6.67
N ILE A 124 4.52 -11.42 -5.71
CA ILE A 124 5.96 -11.18 -5.89
C ILE A 124 6.70 -12.50 -6.12
N THR A 125 6.35 -13.52 -5.34
CA THR A 125 6.93 -14.87 -5.35
C THR A 125 6.04 -15.86 -6.07
#